data_AF-A0A1J5HTC1-F1
#
_entry.id   AF-A0A1J5HTC1-F1
#
_cell.length_a   1.000
_cell.length_b   1.000
_cell.length_c   1.000
_cell.angle_alpha   90.00
_cell.angle_beta   90.00
_cell.angle_gamma   90.00
#
_symmetry.space_group_name_H-M   'P 1'
#
loop_
_entity.id
_entity.type
_entity.pdbx_description
1 polymer ?
#
loop_
_entity_poly.entity_id
_entity_poly.type
_entity_poly.pdbx_seq_one_letter_code
_entity_poly.pdbx_strand_id
1 'polypeptide(L)'
;MRKLFNTLLISILLSASAFSQQKADVKIVELNAAAFKQKVWNFDKSKTMNRVGNLPIIIDFHATWCRPCKMLAPHLQAIQNKYQGKLIVYKVDVDQEPEIAKLFGVEAMPTIIFINAKNS
;
A
#
# COMPACT_ATOMS: atom_id res chain seq x y z
N MET A 1 -50.53 -2.38 -25.81
CA MET A 1 -49.60 -1.32 -25.35
C MET A 1 -49.21 -1.39 -23.86
N ARG A 2 -49.97 -2.05 -22.97
CA ARG A 2 -49.56 -2.24 -21.55
C ARG A 2 -48.48 -3.30 -21.31
N LYS A 3 -48.34 -4.30 -22.19
CA LYS A 3 -47.30 -5.35 -22.07
C LYS A 3 -45.88 -4.85 -22.39
N LEU A 4 -45.75 -3.79 -23.20
CA LEU A 4 -44.47 -3.22 -23.62
C LEU A 4 -43.82 -2.36 -22.51
N PHE A 5 -44.64 -1.70 -21.68
CA PHE A 5 -44.15 -0.93 -20.53
C PHE A 5 -43.67 -1.81 -19.38
N ASN A 6 -44.35 -2.94 -19.10
CA ASN A 6 -43.94 -3.86 -18.04
C ASN A 6 -42.67 -4.65 -18.37
N THR A 7 -42.37 -4.90 -19.65
CA THR A 7 -41.11 -5.55 -20.05
C THR A 7 -39.92 -4.60 -19.98
N LEU A 8 -40.14 -3.30 -20.24
CA LEU A 8 -39.08 -2.28 -20.19
C LEU A 8 -38.62 -1.96 -18.75
N LEU A 9 -39.51 -2.05 -17.77
CA LEU A 9 -39.18 -1.85 -16.35
C LEU A 9 -38.38 -3.02 -15.75
N ILE A 10 -38.62 -4.25 -16.21
CA ILE A 10 -37.93 -5.45 -15.71
C ILE A 10 -36.49 -5.53 -16.25
N SER A 11 -36.24 -5.10 -17.48
CA SER A 11 -34.88 -5.04 -18.05
C SER A 11 -34.00 -3.97 -17.42
N ILE A 12 -34.58 -2.85 -16.96
CA ILE A 12 -33.85 -1.82 -16.22
C ILE A 12 -33.39 -2.35 -14.85
N LEU A 13 -34.23 -3.13 -14.16
CA LEU A 13 -33.90 -3.72 -12.85
C LEU A 13 -32.82 -4.80 -12.91
N LEU A 14 -32.74 -5.59 -13.99
CA LEU A 14 -31.64 -6.57 -14.15
C LEU A 14 -30.27 -5.92 -14.36
N SER A 15 -30.22 -4.69 -14.88
CA SER A 15 -28.96 -3.95 -15.08
C SER A 15 -28.44 -3.28 -13.80
N ALA A 16 -29.30 -3.01 -12.82
CA ALA A 16 -28.91 -2.36 -11.56
C ALA A 16 -28.06 -3.27 -10.65
N SER A 17 -28.12 -4.59 -10.84
CA SER A 17 -27.32 -5.58 -10.11
C SER A 17 -25.86 -5.67 -10.59
N ALA A 18 -25.51 -5.00 -11.69
CA ALA A 18 -24.18 -5.01 -12.28
C ALA A 18 -23.38 -3.72 -11.99
N PHE A 19 -23.79 -2.92 -11.00
CA PHE A 19 -22.91 -1.93 -10.40
C PHE A 19 -21.86 -2.67 -9.57
N SER A 20 -20.83 -3.16 -10.27
CA SER A 20 -19.63 -3.76 -9.72
C SER A 20 -19.20 -2.96 -8.50
N GLN A 21 -19.04 -3.64 -7.37
CA GLN A 21 -18.53 -3.08 -6.14
C GLN A 21 -17.23 -2.33 -6.45
N GLN A 22 -17.29 -1.01 -6.51
CA GLN A 22 -16.12 -0.18 -6.73
C GLN A 22 -15.30 -0.18 -5.42
N LYS A 23 -14.46 -1.20 -5.27
CA LYS A 23 -13.52 -1.33 -4.16
C LYS A 23 -12.57 -0.12 -4.25
N ALA A 24 -12.68 0.82 -3.32
CA ALA A 24 -11.77 1.95 -3.26
C ALA A 24 -10.33 1.43 -3.13
N ASP A 25 -9.49 1.67 -4.12
CA ASP A 25 -8.08 1.28 -4.07
C ASP A 25 -7.35 2.13 -3.03
N VAL A 26 -6.88 1.48 -1.95
CA VAL A 26 -6.13 2.14 -0.90
C VAL A 26 -4.71 2.37 -1.40
N LYS A 27 -4.43 3.57 -1.91
CA LYS A 27 -3.11 3.91 -2.47
C LYS A 27 -1.96 3.67 -1.50
N ILE A 28 -0.95 2.90 -1.92
CA ILE A 28 0.33 2.78 -1.21
C ILE A 28 1.07 4.13 -1.25
N VAL A 29 1.52 4.58 -0.09
CA VAL A 29 2.21 5.87 0.07
C VAL A 29 3.71 5.70 -0.17
N GLU A 30 4.26 6.56 -1.03
CA GLU A 30 5.71 6.76 -1.20
C GLU A 30 6.23 7.64 -0.07
N LEU A 31 7.25 7.17 0.64
CA LEU A 31 7.84 7.90 1.76
C LEU A 31 9.12 8.60 1.32
N ASN A 32 9.17 9.90 1.59
CA ASN A 32 10.43 10.64 1.68
C ASN A 32 10.96 10.66 3.12
N ALA A 33 12.14 11.21 3.36
CA ALA A 33 12.74 11.31 4.70
C ALA A 33 11.80 11.90 5.77
N ALA A 34 11.10 12.99 5.45
CA ALA A 34 10.20 13.64 6.41
C ALA A 34 9.01 12.74 6.78
N ALA A 35 8.35 12.16 5.77
CA ALA A 35 7.22 11.26 5.96
C ALA A 35 7.65 9.96 6.67
N PHE A 36 8.84 9.44 6.35
CA PHE A 36 9.40 8.27 7.02
C PHE A 36 9.58 8.50 8.51
N LYS A 37 10.16 9.64 8.90
CA LYS A 37 10.35 10.01 10.31
C LYS A 37 9.03 10.19 11.06
N GLN A 38 7.98 10.64 10.37
CA GLN A 38 6.66 10.83 10.96
C GLN A 38 5.84 9.54 11.04
N LYS A 39 5.99 8.62 10.08
CA LYS A 39 5.08 7.48 9.90
C LYS A 39 5.70 6.12 10.23
N VAL A 40 7.03 6.03 10.20
CA VAL A 40 7.76 4.77 10.41
C VAL A 40 8.67 4.89 11.61
N TRP A 41 9.75 5.66 11.55
CA TRP A 41 10.73 5.77 12.64
C TRP A 41 11.53 7.07 12.51
N ASN A 42 11.55 7.87 13.58
CA ASN A 42 12.38 9.07 13.65
C ASN A 42 13.81 8.74 14.14
N PHE A 43 14.69 8.44 13.19
CA PHE A 43 16.09 8.10 13.44
C PHE A 43 16.94 9.28 13.94
N ASP A 44 16.47 10.54 13.83
CA ASP A 44 17.17 11.70 14.41
C ASP A 44 17.09 11.71 15.95
N LYS A 45 16.02 11.13 16.51
CA LYS A 45 15.74 11.15 17.95
C LYS A 45 16.30 9.95 18.70
N SER A 46 16.45 8.81 18.03
CA SER A 46 16.92 7.57 18.64
C SER A 46 17.61 6.72 17.58
N LYS A 47 18.82 6.23 17.92
CA LYS A 47 19.54 5.26 17.08
C LYS A 47 18.91 3.87 17.10
N THR A 48 18.19 3.53 18.18
CA THR A 48 17.41 2.30 18.27
C THR A 48 16.05 2.52 17.61
N MET A 49 15.62 1.57 16.78
CA MET A 49 14.35 1.69 16.07
C MET A 49 13.16 1.76 17.03
N ASN A 50 12.53 2.93 17.09
CA ASN A 50 11.28 3.18 17.81
C ASN A 50 10.19 3.58 16.81
N ARG A 51 9.41 2.59 16.36
CA ARG A 51 8.44 2.82 15.30
C ARG A 51 7.28 3.73 15.74
N VAL A 52 6.65 4.41 14.78
CA VAL A 52 5.45 5.22 14.96
C VAL A 52 4.20 4.41 14.64
N GLY A 53 3.16 4.54 15.47
CA GLY A 53 1.87 3.85 15.28
C GLY A 53 1.82 2.42 15.85
N ASN A 54 0.65 1.79 15.75
CA ASN A 54 0.38 0.48 16.38
C ASN A 54 0.26 -0.68 15.38
N LEU A 55 -0.01 -0.39 14.11
CA LEU A 55 -0.16 -1.42 13.08
C LEU A 55 1.21 -1.97 12.64
N PRO A 56 1.29 -3.23 12.18
CA PRO A 56 2.44 -3.75 11.45
C PRO A 56 2.60 -3.01 10.11
N ILE A 57 3.85 -2.90 9.65
CA ILE A 57 4.23 -2.14 8.45
C ILE A 57 5.00 -3.06 7.50
N ILE A 58 4.68 -2.99 6.21
CA ILE A 58 5.52 -3.50 5.12
C ILE A 58 6.13 -2.31 4.40
N ILE A 59 7.43 -2.34 4.14
CA ILE A 59 8.14 -1.32 3.35
C ILE A 59 8.75 -2.00 2.13
N ASP A 60 8.36 -1.53 0.95
CA ASP A 60 8.96 -1.89 -0.32
C ASP A 60 10.07 -0.90 -0.69
N PHE A 61 11.31 -1.32 -0.56
CA PHE A 61 12.45 -0.59 -1.09
C PHE A 61 12.60 -0.93 -2.57
N HIS A 62 12.29 0.05 -3.42
CA HIS A 62 12.21 -0.10 -4.86
C HIS A 62 13.08 0.94 -5.58
N ALA A 63 13.16 0.81 -6.91
CA ALA A 63 13.76 1.81 -7.78
C ALA A 63 12.96 1.94 -9.08
N THR A 64 12.96 3.11 -9.71
CA THR A 64 12.18 3.37 -10.94
C THR A 64 12.58 2.49 -12.13
N TRP A 65 13.86 2.10 -12.18
CA TRP A 65 14.45 1.23 -13.20
C TRP A 65 14.29 -0.27 -12.88
N CYS A 66 13.82 -0.64 -11.68
CA CYS A 66 13.69 -2.02 -11.24
C CYS A 66 12.43 -2.68 -11.84
N ARG A 67 12.61 -3.52 -12.87
CA ARG A 67 11.52 -4.27 -13.49
C ARG A 67 10.85 -5.27 -12.52
N PRO A 68 11.58 -6.07 -11.70
CA PRO A 68 10.95 -6.95 -10.72
C PRO A 68 10.07 -6.19 -9.71
N CYS A 69 10.46 -4.98 -9.30
CA CYS A 69 9.67 -4.13 -8.41
C CYS A 69 8.31 -3.77 -9.03
N LYS A 70 8.29 -3.42 -10.32
CA LYS A 70 7.03 -3.13 -11.05
C LYS A 70 6.09 -4.33 -11.11
N MET A 71 6.64 -5.55 -11.19
CA MET A 71 5.84 -6.78 -11.13
C MET A 71 5.31 -7.06 -9.72
N LEU A 72 6.06 -6.72 -8.69
CA LEU A 72 5.68 -6.92 -7.29
C LEU A 72 4.63 -5.92 -6.78
N ALA A 73 4.69 -4.66 -7.25
CA ALA A 73 3.81 -3.57 -6.85
C ALA A 73 2.29 -3.92 -6.81
N PRO A 74 1.68 -4.56 -7.84
CA PRO A 74 0.27 -4.94 -7.78
C PRO A 74 -0.06 -5.95 -6.67
N HIS A 75 0.88 -6.82 -6.30
CA HIS A 75 0.70 -7.76 -5.19
C HIS A 75 0.71 -7.07 -3.84
N LEU A 76 1.61 -6.10 -3.66
CA LEU A 76 1.64 -5.24 -2.48
C LEU A 76 0.35 -4.42 -2.35
N GLN A 77 -0.16 -3.89 -3.47
CA GLN A 77 -1.44 -3.19 -3.51
C GLN A 77 -2.61 -4.12 -3.13
N ALA A 78 -2.59 -5.37 -3.57
CA ALA A 78 -3.59 -6.37 -3.18
C ALA A 78 -3.51 -6.70 -1.67
N ILE A 79 -2.32 -6.77 -1.09
CA ILE A 79 -2.10 -6.95 0.35
C ILE A 79 -2.67 -5.76 1.13
N GLN A 80 -2.32 -4.52 0.76
CA GLN A 80 -2.85 -3.30 1.38
C GLN A 80 -4.38 -3.29 1.36
N ASN A 81 -4.99 -3.61 0.21
CA ASN A 81 -6.44 -3.66 0.05
C ASN A 81 -7.10 -4.81 0.84
N LYS A 82 -6.42 -5.96 0.98
CA LYS A 82 -6.95 -7.13 1.72
C LYS A 82 -6.90 -6.93 3.24
N TYR A 83 -5.88 -6.25 3.73
CA TYR A 83 -5.63 -6.03 5.15
C TYR A 83 -5.83 -4.56 5.56
N GLN A 84 -6.70 -3.84 4.87
CA GLN A 84 -7.02 -2.45 5.17
C GLN A 84 -7.35 -2.27 6.66
N GLY A 85 -6.68 -1.30 7.31
CA GLY A 85 -6.83 -1.04 8.74
C GLY A 85 -6.15 -2.04 9.67
N LYS A 86 -5.53 -3.10 9.15
CA LYS A 86 -4.81 -4.13 9.92
C LYS A 86 -3.30 -4.12 9.71
N LEU A 87 -2.83 -3.65 8.56
CA LEU A 87 -1.42 -3.36 8.28
C LEU A 87 -1.31 -2.13 7.39
N ILE A 88 -0.09 -1.60 7.26
CA ILE A 88 0.19 -0.51 6.33
C ILE A 88 1.32 -0.93 5.40
N VAL A 89 1.12 -0.76 4.10
CA VAL A 89 2.19 -0.88 3.10
C VAL A 89 2.68 0.52 2.71
N TYR A 90 3.99 0.71 2.76
CA TYR A 90 4.71 1.86 2.25
C TYR A 90 5.72 1.44 1.19
N LYS A 91 6.19 2.40 0.41
CA LYS A 91 7.32 2.22 -0.50
C LYS A 91 8.32 3.36 -0.36
N VAL A 92 9.60 3.05 -0.56
CA VAL A 92 10.73 3.97 -0.50
C VAL A 92 11.53 3.79 -1.78
N ASP A 93 11.72 4.87 -2.51
CA ASP A 93 12.63 4.88 -3.67
C ASP A 93 14.07 5.03 -3.17
N VAL A 94 14.90 4.02 -3.41
CA VAL A 94 16.29 4.00 -2.91
C VAL A 94 17.18 5.04 -3.58
N ASP A 95 16.84 5.48 -4.79
CA ASP A 95 17.61 6.50 -5.51
C ASP A 95 17.32 7.90 -4.92
N GLN A 96 16.11 8.10 -4.40
CA GLN A 96 15.69 9.35 -3.77
C GLN A 96 16.04 9.39 -2.28
N GLU A 97 16.03 8.24 -1.60
CA GLU A 97 16.19 8.13 -0.14
C GLU A 97 17.32 7.16 0.25
N PRO A 98 18.57 7.39 -0.22
CA PRO A 98 19.69 6.47 -0.01
C PRO A 98 20.09 6.31 1.46
N GLU A 99 19.90 7.35 2.28
CA GLU A 99 20.16 7.26 3.72
C GLU A 99 19.21 6.30 4.42
N ILE A 100 17.93 6.31 4.05
CA ILE A 100 16.93 5.38 4.58
C ILE A 100 17.27 3.97 4.14
N ALA A 101 17.58 3.76 2.85
CA ALA A 101 17.99 2.46 2.35
C ALA A 101 19.21 1.90 3.13
N LYS A 102 20.21 2.75 3.38
CA LYS A 102 21.40 2.41 4.16
C LYS A 102 21.08 2.05 5.61
N LEU A 103 20.18 2.77 6.28
CA LEU A 103 19.76 2.47 7.67
C LEU A 103 19.20 1.05 7.81
N PHE A 104 18.60 0.51 6.76
CA PHE A 104 18.05 -0.82 6.72
C PHE A 104 18.96 -1.86 6.03
N GLY A 105 20.16 -1.47 5.61
CA GLY A 105 21.10 -2.37 4.92
C GLY A 105 20.59 -2.87 3.57
N VAL A 106 19.83 -2.04 2.85
CA VAL A 106 19.28 -2.40 1.53
C VAL A 106 20.37 -2.27 0.47
N GLU A 107 20.72 -3.38 -0.16
CA GLU A 107 21.76 -3.45 -1.20
C GLU A 107 21.23 -3.85 -2.58
N ALA A 108 19.98 -4.34 -2.65
CA ALA A 108 19.36 -4.79 -3.89
C ALA A 108 17.85 -4.54 -3.88
N MET A 109 17.27 -4.38 -5.07
CA MET A 109 15.85 -4.09 -5.24
C MET A 109 15.16 -5.22 -6.01
N PRO A 110 13.93 -5.61 -5.61
CA PRO A 110 13.22 -5.13 -4.44
C PRO A 110 13.79 -5.72 -3.14
N THR A 111 13.75 -4.95 -2.05
CA THR A 111 13.89 -5.47 -0.69
C THR A 111 12.64 -5.13 0.10
N ILE A 112 12.03 -6.15 0.71
CA ILE A 112 10.81 -5.99 1.50
C ILE A 112 11.14 -6.13 2.97
N ILE A 113 10.80 -5.11 3.75
CA ILE A 113 11.00 -5.11 5.20
C ILE A 113 9.66 -5.14 5.91
N PHE A 114 9.55 -6.04 6.88
CA PHE A 114 8.40 -6.13 7.76
C PHE A 114 8.75 -5.60 9.15
N ILE A 115 7.94 -4.68 9.65
CA ILE A 115 8.04 -4.14 11.01
C ILE A 115 6.81 -4.62 11.78
N ASN A 116 7.04 -5.38 12.86
CA ASN A 116 6.00 -5.93 13.72
C ASN A 116 5.10 -4.84 14.34
N ALA A 117 3.93 -5.23 14.86
CA ALA A 117 3.04 -4.34 15.62
C ALA A 117 3.68 -3.89 16.96
N LYS A 118 3.11 -2.85 17.61
CA LYS A 118 3.56 -2.47 18.97
C LYS A 118 3.03 -3.54 19.90
N ASN A 119 3.93 -4.22 20.60
CA ASN A 119 3.62 -5.28 21.58
C ASN A 119 3.14 -6.58 20.91
N SER A 120 4.05 -7.53 20.77
CA SER A 120 3.75 -8.95 21.02
C SER A 120 4.39 -9.31 22.36
#